data_AF-A0A961UUP5-F1
#
_entry.id   AF-A0A961UUP5-F1
#
_cell.length_a   1.000
_cell.length_b   1.000
_cell.length_c   1.000
_cell.angle_alpha   90.00
_cell.angle_beta   90.00
_cell.angle_gamma   90.00
#
_symmetry.space_group_name_H-M   'P 1'
#
loop_
_entity.id
_entity.type
_entity.pdbx_description
1 polymer ?
#
loop_
_entity_poly.entity_id
_entity_poly.type
_entity_poly.pdbx_seq_one_letter_code
_entity_poly.pdbx_strand_id
1 'polypeptide(L)' 'MSDEDIVLSELPDDELVLQMHDDLYDGLKEEIEEGVQILLGRGWAPYDVLTKALVEGMRIVGEDFRDGI' A
#
# COMPACT_ATOMS: atom_id res chain seq x y z
N MET A 1 2.21 -2.11 -18.22
CA MET A 1 2.35 -0.72 -17.73
C MET A 1 2.65 -0.94 -16.26
N SER A 2 3.86 -0.82 -15.72
CA SER A 2 5.09 -0.09 -16.12
C SER A 2 6.27 -0.74 -15.38
N ASP A 3 7.29 -1.22 -16.09
CA ASP A 3 8.60 -1.59 -15.50
C ASP A 3 9.44 -0.32 -15.21
N GLU A 4 8.84 0.68 -14.58
CA GLU A 4 9.57 1.77 -13.95
C GLU A 4 9.49 1.52 -12.45
N ASP A 5 10.62 1.15 -11.84
CA ASP A 5 10.74 1.02 -10.39
C ASP A 5 10.33 2.36 -9.77
N ILE A 6 9.10 2.43 -9.26
CA ILE A 6 8.56 3.63 -8.63
C ILE A 6 9.34 3.88 -7.34
N VAL A 7 9.81 5.11 -7.16
CA VAL A 7 10.43 5.53 -5.90
C VAL A 7 9.33 5.88 -4.91
N LEU A 8 8.96 4.93 -4.03
CA LEU A 8 7.85 5.07 -3.07
C LEU A 8 7.96 6.34 -2.20
N SER A 9 9.19 6.71 -1.83
CA SER A 9 9.43 7.88 -0.98
C SER A 9 9.13 9.23 -1.66
N GLU A 10 9.03 9.26 -2.99
CA GLU A 10 8.69 10.47 -3.77
C GLU A 10 7.18 10.65 -3.96
N LEU A 11 6.38 9.61 -3.71
CA LEU A 11 4.92 9.68 -3.81
C LEU A 11 4.32 10.50 -2.66
N PRO A 12 3.29 11.32 -2.90
CA PRO A 12 2.48 11.90 -1.82
C PRO A 12 1.75 10.80 -1.04
N ASP A 13 1.27 11.10 0.17
CA ASP A 13 0.73 10.08 1.09
C ASP A 13 -0.46 9.30 0.52
N ASP A 14 -1.33 9.96 -0.22
CA ASP A 14 -2.49 9.36 -0.88
C ASP A 14 -2.10 8.43 -2.02
N GLU A 15 -1.15 8.84 -2.86
CA GLU A 15 -0.63 7.98 -3.94
C GLU A 15 0.19 6.81 -3.39
N LEU A 16 0.98 7.02 -2.32
CA LEU A 16 1.71 5.96 -1.64
C LEU A 16 0.75 4.91 -1.06
N VAL A 17 -0.35 5.35 -0.44
CA VAL A 17 -1.37 4.41 0.08
C VAL A 17 -2.00 3.60 -1.03
N LEU A 18 -2.30 4.21 -2.18
CA LEU A 18 -2.85 3.48 -3.34
C LEU A 18 -1.84 2.49 -3.91
N GLN A 19 -0.57 2.88 -4.06
CA GLN A 19 0.49 1.98 -4.49
C GLN A 19 0.63 0.79 -3.52
N MET A 20 0.57 1.03 -2.21
CA MET A 20 0.58 -0.03 -1.22
C MET A 20 -0.65 -0.97 -1.31
N HIS A 21 -1.77 -0.54 -1.88
CA HIS A 21 -2.90 -1.44 -2.14
C HIS A 21 -2.60 -2.39 -3.29
N ASP A 22 -2.00 -1.88 -4.37
CA ASP A 22 -1.55 -2.69 -5.50
C ASP A 22 -0.44 -3.66 -5.08
N ASP A 23 0.53 -3.20 -4.29
CA ASP A 23 1.61 -4.03 -3.75
C ASP A 23 1.06 -5.15 -2.85
N LEU A 24 0.00 -4.90 -2.08
CA LEU A 24 -0.70 -5.93 -1.30
C LEU A 24 -1.42 -6.94 -2.20
N TYR A 25 -2.02 -6.48 -3.29
CA TYR A 25 -2.68 -7.34 -4.28
C TYR A 25 -1.66 -8.27 -4.94
N ASP A 26 -0.50 -7.75 -5.31
CA ASP A 26 0.58 -8.48 -5.97
C ASP A 26 1.47 -9.29 -5.00
N GLY A 27 1.31 -9.09 -3.68
CA GLY A 27 2.05 -9.84 -2.65
C GLY A 27 3.50 -9.36 -2.46
N LEU A 28 3.77 -8.10 -2.78
CA LEU A 28 5.08 -7.45 -2.75
C LEU A 28 5.47 -7.02 -1.33
N LYS A 29 6.14 -7.91 -0.60
CA LYS A 29 6.43 -7.71 0.83
C LYS A 29 7.41 -6.57 1.11
N GLU A 30 8.46 -6.44 0.30
CA GLU A 30 9.57 -5.51 0.57
C GLU A 30 9.09 -4.06 0.41
N GLU A 31 8.24 -3.85 -0.59
CA GLU A 31 7.57 -2.62 -0.97
C GLU A 31 6.58 -2.19 0.13
N ILE A 32 5.81 -3.14 0.69
CA ILE A 32 4.95 -2.88 1.85
C ILE A 32 5.74 -2.50 3.09
N GLU A 33 6.85 -3.17 3.36
CA GLU A 33 7.71 -2.81 4.49
C GLU A 33 8.26 -1.38 4.33
N GLU A 34 8.72 -1.02 3.12
CA GLU A 34 9.19 0.32 2.81
C GLU A 34 8.08 1.38 2.96
N GLY A 35 6.91 1.16 2.36
CA GLY A 35 5.76 2.07 2.44
C GLY A 35 5.30 2.34 3.88
N VAL A 36 5.28 1.30 4.72
CA VAL A 36 5.01 1.43 6.16
C VAL A 36 6.03 2.32 6.85
N GLN A 37 7.33 2.12 6.59
CA GLN A 37 8.38 2.95 7.20
C GLN A 37 8.30 4.40 6.73
N ILE A 38 7.98 4.64 5.45
CA ILE A 38 7.80 5.99 4.90
C ILE A 38 6.65 6.70 5.61
N LEU A 39 5.45 6.10 5.69
CA LEU A 39 4.29 6.73 6.32
C LEU A 39 4.54 7.03 7.81
N LEU A 40 5.17 6.10 8.53
CA LEU A 40 5.59 6.33 9.92
C LEU A 40 6.61 7.46 10.03
N GLY A 41 7.58 7.50 9.11
CA GLY A 41 8.57 8.58 9.01
C GLY A 41 7.96 9.95 8.70
N ARG A 42 6.82 9.97 7.99
CA ARG A 42 6.01 11.17 7.72
C ARG A 42 5.09 11.55 8.88
N GLY A 43 5.10 10.79 9.98
CA GLY A 43 4.36 11.11 11.20
C GLY A 43 2.95 10.53 11.27
N TRP A 44 2.59 9.60 10.38
CA TRP A 44 1.34 8.85 10.53
C TRP A 44 1.35 8.05 11.83
N ALA A 45 0.20 8.00 12.50
CA ALA A 45 0.06 7.12 13.65
C ALA A 45 0.09 5.66 13.17
N PRO A 46 0.69 4.72 13.93
CA PRO A 46 0.69 3.29 13.56
C PRO A 46 -0.73 2.74 13.31
N TYR A 47 -1.72 3.26 14.02
CA TYR A 47 -3.13 2.91 13.81
C TYR A 47 -3.65 3.36 12.44
N ASP A 48 -3.26 4.55 11.97
CA ASP A 48 -3.65 5.05 10.65
C ASP A 48 -2.99 4.23 9.54
N VAL A 49 -1.71 3.87 9.68
CA VAL A 49 -1.01 3.00 8.72
C VAL A 49 -1.70 1.63 8.64
N LEU A 50 -1.98 1.01 9.79
CA LEU A 50 -2.67 -0.28 9.84
C LEU A 50 -4.05 -0.22 9.21
N THR A 51 -4.86 0.78 9.55
CA THR A 51 -6.27 0.81 9.16
C THR A 51 -6.51 1.32 7.74
N LYS A 52 -5.77 2.34 7.30
CA LYS A 52 -6.01 3.01 6.01
C LYS A 52 -5.16 2.45 4.88
N ALA A 53 -3.92 2.04 5.16
CA ALA A 53 -3.06 1.45 4.13
C ALA A 53 -3.27 -0.07 4.08
N LEU A 54 -3.04 -0.77 5.19
CA LEU A 54 -2.94 -2.24 5.16
C LEU A 54 -4.29 -2.96 5.14
N VAL A 55 -5.17 -2.65 6.09
CA VAL A 55 -6.47 -3.33 6.22
C VAL A 55 -7.38 -2.97 5.05
N GLU A 56 -7.37 -1.72 4.61
CA GLU A 56 -8.18 -1.28 3.48
C GLU A 56 -7.71 -1.91 2.17
N GLY A 57 -6.40 -1.99 1.92
CA GLY A 57 -5.88 -2.70 0.75
C GLY A 57 -6.31 -4.18 0.74
N MET A 58 -6.19 -4.87 1.89
CA MET A 58 -6.62 -6.27 1.99
C MET A 58 -8.15 -6.45 1.86
N ARG A 59 -8.94 -5.44 2.23
CA ARG A 59 -10.40 -5.45 2.02
C ARG A 59 -10.72 -5.48 0.53
N ILE A 60 -10.05 -4.66 -0.27
CA ILE A 60 -10.21 -4.59 -1.73
C ILE A 60 -9.87 -5.94 -2.36
N VAL A 61 -8.70 -6.51 -2.02
CA VAL A 61 -8.29 -7.86 -2.47
C VAL A 61 -9.37 -8.91 -2.16
N GLY A 62 -9.97 -8.85 -0.97
CA GLY A 62 -11.03 -9.78 -0.57
C GLY A 62 -12.37 -9.57 -1.28
N GLU A 63 -12.66 -8.35 -1.75
CA GLU A 63 -13.82 -8.05 -2.60
C GLU A 63 -13.59 -8.54 -4.03
N ASP A 64 -12.42 -8.26 -4.62
CA ASP A 64 -12.09 -8.70 -5.97
C ASP A 64 -12.02 -10.23 -6.06
N PHE A 65 -11.39 -10.89 -5.09
CA PHE A 65 -11.35 -12.35 -5.01
C PHE A 65 -12.76 -12.97 -4.88
N ARG A 66 -13.66 -12.31 -4.13
CA ARG A 66 -15.06 -12.75 -4.01
C ARG A 66 -15.80 -12.62 -5.34
N ASP A 67 -15.53 -11.56 -6.08
CA ASP A 67 -16.20 -11.25 -7.35
C ASP A 67 -15.56 -12.01 -8.54
N GLY A 68 -14.42 -12.67 -8.31
CA GLY A 68 -13.75 -13.56 -9.28
C GLY A 68 -12.96 -12.81 -10.34
N ILE A 69 -12.44 -11.64 -10.00
CA ILE A 69 -11.57 -10.78 -10.82
C ILE A 69 -10.08 -11.08 -10.54
#